data_AF-A0A4S8KTW5-F1
#
_entry.id   AF-A0A4S8KTW5-F1
#
_cell.length_a   1.000
_cell.length_b   1.000
_cell.length_c   1.000
_cell.angle_alpha   90.00
_cell.angle_beta   90.00
_cell.angle_gamma   90.00
#
_symmetry.space_group_name_H-M   'P 1'
#
loop_
_entity.id
_entity.type
_entity.pdbx_description
1 polymer ?
#
loop_
_entity_poly.entity_id
_entity_poly.type
_entity_poly.pdbx_seq_one_letter_code
_entity_poly.pdbx_strand_id
1 'polypeptide(L)'
;MSAPAQDTPAEDPLQSPPQSPIISDPTNRPGLEEIWSSDVDTFITTYLAKVKKDKGLKRNTFTVPIWKALREELIDQGHRSFTHNELKDRFKILKAQAPQSTSTPTPSIPSTPAPPSSTSASSLLNGDRATWNADAESHLIAFLVQAKERGLLSENNFKSKVYTEAASSLAIKGHNATSKQVKSRWTRFKAEFKIVRKLRTLSGFGWDNCLGCIPSRSPESSSIPPTTLPPL
;
A
#
# COMPACT_ATOMS: atom_id res chain seq x y z
N MET A 1 -20.16 -13.55 75.69
CA MET A 1 -21.36 -14.16 75.08
C MET A 1 -21.96 -13.14 74.12
N SER A 2 -22.12 -13.56 72.86
CA SER A 2 -23.07 -13.12 71.83
C SER A 2 -23.29 -11.62 71.50
N ALA A 3 -22.97 -11.26 70.25
CA ALA A 3 -23.68 -10.23 69.47
C ALA A 3 -25.10 -10.76 69.09
N PRO A 4 -26.10 -9.93 68.68
CA PRO A 4 -26.18 -9.46 67.28
C PRO A 4 -27.06 -8.20 66.97
N ALA A 5 -27.10 -7.86 65.67
CA ALA A 5 -28.23 -7.30 64.85
C ALA A 5 -28.61 -5.80 64.93
N GLN A 6 -28.41 -5.06 63.83
CA GLN A 6 -29.40 -4.56 62.82
C GLN A 6 -30.05 -3.22 63.24
N ASP A 7 -30.10 -2.15 62.45
CA ASP A 7 -30.96 -1.98 61.25
C ASP A 7 -30.61 -0.68 60.45
N THR A 8 -31.04 -0.68 59.19
CA THR A 8 -30.93 0.25 58.03
C THR A 8 -31.91 1.48 58.14
N PRO A 9 -32.27 2.31 57.12
CA PRO A 9 -31.72 2.73 55.80
C PRO A 9 -31.86 4.27 55.46
N ALA A 10 -31.52 4.63 54.20
CA ALA A 10 -31.90 5.82 53.39
C ALA A 10 -31.16 7.15 53.68
N GLU A 11 -30.72 7.97 52.72
CA GLU A 11 -31.24 8.27 51.38
C GLU A 11 -30.13 8.93 50.52
N ASP A 12 -30.12 8.62 49.21
CA ASP A 12 -29.38 9.32 48.13
C ASP A 12 -30.29 10.42 47.58
N PRO A 13 -29.80 11.64 47.28
CA PRO A 13 -29.80 12.02 45.87
C PRO A 13 -28.67 12.96 45.39
N LEU A 14 -28.26 12.71 44.15
CA LEU A 14 -27.82 13.67 43.11
C LEU A 14 -26.32 14.01 43.01
N GLN A 15 -25.66 13.11 42.30
CA GLN A 15 -24.50 13.27 41.43
C GLN A 15 -24.52 14.54 40.55
N SER A 16 -23.40 15.26 40.53
CA SER A 16 -22.99 16.16 39.43
C SER A 16 -21.61 15.73 38.88
N PRO A 17 -21.40 15.78 37.56
CA PRO A 17 -20.27 15.13 36.88
C PRO A 17 -18.97 15.96 36.95
N PRO A 18 -17.78 15.32 36.95
CA PRO A 18 -16.52 16.05 36.90
C PRO A 18 -16.26 16.65 35.51
N GLN A 19 -15.88 17.93 35.53
CA GLN A 19 -15.49 18.75 34.38
C GLN A 19 -14.30 18.14 33.64
N SER A 20 -14.43 18.06 32.32
CA SER A 20 -13.31 17.74 31.40
C SER A 20 -12.45 19.00 31.17
N PRO A 21 -11.11 18.90 31.17
CA PRO A 21 -10.27 20.01 30.71
C PRO A 21 -10.33 20.13 29.18
N ILE A 22 -10.53 21.37 28.74
CA ILE A 22 -10.62 21.82 27.35
C ILE A 22 -9.24 21.81 26.69
N ILE A 23 -9.13 21.02 25.62
CA ILE A 23 -8.45 21.26 24.33
C ILE A 23 -7.39 22.37 24.31
N SER A 24 -6.13 21.95 24.23
CA SER A 24 -5.07 22.68 23.54
C SER A 24 -4.45 21.76 22.49
N ASP A 25 -4.65 22.14 21.23
CA ASP A 25 -3.91 21.76 20.01
C ASP A 25 -4.05 20.31 19.45
N PRO A 26 -4.85 20.09 18.37
CA PRO A 26 -4.92 18.80 17.67
C PRO A 26 -3.85 18.61 16.58
N THR A 27 -2.77 19.40 16.52
CA THR A 27 -1.76 19.27 15.44
C THR A 27 -0.52 18.47 15.83
N ASN A 28 -0.42 17.95 17.06
CA ASN A 28 0.73 17.15 17.46
C ASN A 28 0.32 15.82 18.09
N ARG A 29 -0.08 14.87 17.24
CA ARG A 29 -0.16 13.45 17.58
C ARG A 29 1.10 12.76 17.04
N PRO A 30 2.17 12.59 17.86
CA PRO A 30 3.25 11.67 17.52
C PRO A 30 2.77 10.26 17.87
N GLY A 31 2.05 9.64 16.96
CA GLY A 31 1.48 8.31 17.21
C GLY A 31 1.13 7.63 15.90
N LEU A 32 2.14 7.24 15.13
CA LEU A 32 2.11 6.10 14.18
C LEU A 32 3.44 5.85 13.42
N GLU A 33 4.51 6.60 13.69
CA GLU A 33 5.82 6.44 13.03
C GLU A 33 6.88 5.86 14.00
N GLU A 34 6.64 4.69 14.59
CA GLU A 34 7.73 3.90 15.20
C GLU A 34 7.45 2.39 15.14
N ILE A 35 6.99 1.94 13.98
CA ILE A 35 6.71 0.52 13.71
C ILE A 35 8.02 -0.25 13.41
N TRP A 36 9.14 0.44 13.19
CA TRP A 36 10.43 -0.18 12.85
C TRP A 36 11.47 0.26 13.88
N SER A 37 11.94 -0.69 14.71
CA SER A 37 13.09 -0.43 15.57
C SER A 37 14.38 -0.49 14.76
N SER A 38 15.36 0.34 15.13
CA SER A 38 16.74 0.29 14.64
C SER A 38 17.35 -1.11 14.79
N ASP A 39 16.94 -1.86 15.81
CA ASP A 39 17.37 -3.25 16.01
C ASP A 39 16.88 -4.16 14.88
N VAL A 40 15.63 -4.01 14.46
CA VAL A 40 15.04 -4.76 13.35
C VAL A 40 15.73 -4.42 12.04
N ASP A 41 16.02 -3.15 11.80
CA ASP A 41 16.73 -2.70 10.60
C ASP A 41 18.17 -3.24 10.52
N THR A 42 18.86 -3.22 11.66
CA THR A 42 20.20 -3.78 11.82
C THR A 42 20.17 -5.29 11.58
N PHE A 43 19.16 -5.97 12.11
CA PHE A 43 18.95 -7.39 11.90
C PHE A 43 18.70 -7.73 10.43
N ILE A 44 17.77 -7.03 9.78
CA ILE A 44 17.44 -7.22 8.36
C ILE A 44 18.68 -7.04 7.49
N THR A 45 19.43 -5.96 7.69
CA THR A 45 20.62 -5.66 6.88
C THR A 45 21.75 -6.66 7.12
N THR A 46 22.01 -7.03 8.37
CA THR A 46 23.06 -8.00 8.75
C THR A 46 22.74 -9.40 8.25
N TYR A 47 21.52 -9.87 8.46
CA TYR A 47 21.07 -11.18 8.01
C TYR A 47 21.15 -11.30 6.49
N LEU A 48 20.64 -10.31 5.75
CA LEU A 48 20.67 -10.32 4.29
C LEU A 48 22.10 -10.18 3.73
N ALA A 49 22.99 -9.44 4.41
CA ALA A 49 24.41 -9.38 4.05
C ALA A 49 25.10 -10.74 4.25
N LYS A 50 24.81 -11.42 5.37
CA LYS A 50 25.30 -12.77 5.65
C LYS A 50 24.84 -13.77 4.59
N VAL A 51 23.53 -13.84 4.33
CA VAL A 51 22.96 -14.73 3.30
C VAL A 51 23.53 -14.43 1.91
N LYS A 52 23.78 -13.16 1.59
CA LYS A 52 24.41 -12.77 0.33
C LYS A 52 25.84 -13.32 0.22
N LYS A 53 26.62 -13.25 1.29
CA LYS A 53 27.99 -13.80 1.36
C LYS A 53 27.97 -15.32 1.24
N ASP A 54 27.15 -15.99 2.04
CA ASP A 54 27.08 -17.45 2.11
C ASP A 54 26.60 -18.09 0.80
N LYS A 55 25.64 -17.45 0.11
CA LYS A 55 25.09 -17.92 -1.17
C LYS A 55 25.81 -17.37 -2.40
N GLY A 56 26.91 -16.62 -2.24
CA GLY A 56 27.69 -16.04 -3.35
C GLY A 56 26.86 -15.14 -4.28
N LEU A 57 25.86 -14.44 -3.74
CA LEU A 57 24.85 -13.79 -4.54
C LEU A 57 25.36 -12.46 -5.13
N LYS A 58 25.64 -12.44 -6.44
CA LYS A 58 26.18 -11.26 -7.14
C LYS A 58 25.28 -10.02 -7.11
N ARG A 59 23.97 -10.19 -6.88
CA ARG A 59 22.98 -9.11 -6.82
C ARG A 59 22.12 -9.26 -5.57
N ASN A 60 21.49 -8.17 -5.11
CA ASN A 60 20.56 -8.17 -3.96
C ASN A 60 19.20 -8.80 -4.32
N THR A 61 19.22 -9.98 -4.92
CA THR A 61 18.04 -10.72 -5.41
C THR A 61 17.64 -11.79 -4.41
N PHE A 62 17.03 -11.36 -3.31
CA PHE A 62 16.58 -12.30 -2.28
C PHE A 62 15.25 -12.97 -2.69
N THR A 63 15.24 -14.30 -2.72
CA THR A 63 14.08 -15.12 -3.09
C THR A 63 13.09 -15.25 -1.94
N VAL A 64 11.84 -15.64 -2.24
CA VAL A 64 10.78 -15.81 -1.24
C VAL A 64 11.21 -16.69 -0.04
N PRO A 65 11.92 -17.82 -0.23
CA PRO A 65 12.41 -18.62 0.90
C PRO A 65 13.35 -17.85 1.84
N ILE A 66 14.17 -16.94 1.32
CA ILE A 66 15.12 -16.15 2.15
C ILE A 66 14.35 -15.15 3.02
N TRP A 67 13.36 -14.47 2.46
CA TRP A 67 12.51 -13.55 3.24
C TRP A 67 11.61 -14.30 4.23
N LYS A 68 11.19 -15.53 3.88
CA LYS A 68 10.51 -16.41 4.82
C LYS A 68 11.43 -16.86 5.95
N ALA A 69 12.69 -17.18 5.69
CA ALA A 69 13.61 -17.51 6.79
C ALA A 69 13.85 -16.30 7.71
N LEU A 70 14.07 -15.12 7.13
CA LEU A 70 14.27 -13.87 7.88
C LEU A 70 13.10 -13.52 8.81
N ARG A 71 11.85 -13.72 8.37
CA ARG A 71 10.68 -13.40 9.22
C ARG A 71 10.51 -14.38 10.38
N GLU A 72 10.78 -15.67 10.18
CA GLU A 72 10.67 -16.67 11.26
C GLU A 72 11.73 -16.37 12.32
N GLU A 73 12.93 -15.98 11.90
CA GLU A 73 14.00 -15.58 12.79
C GLU A 73 13.66 -14.29 13.56
N LEU A 74 13.02 -13.31 12.92
CA LEU A 74 12.54 -12.11 13.61
C LEU A 74 11.47 -12.44 14.66
N ILE A 75 10.59 -13.41 14.39
CA ILE A 75 9.56 -13.87 15.33
C ILE A 75 10.22 -14.59 16.52
N ASP A 76 11.25 -15.40 16.27
CA ASP A 76 12.01 -16.11 17.31
C ASP A 76 12.72 -15.13 18.26
N GLN A 77 13.25 -14.02 17.73
CA GLN A 77 13.82 -12.92 18.51
C GLN A 77 12.76 -12.07 19.25
N GLY A 78 11.49 -12.45 19.22
CA GLY A 78 10.39 -11.76 19.90
C GLY A 78 9.91 -10.49 19.20
N HIS A 79 10.31 -10.26 17.95
CA HIS A 79 9.77 -9.15 17.17
C HIS A 79 8.40 -9.50 16.57
N ARG A 80 7.63 -8.47 16.21
CA ARG A 80 6.32 -8.68 15.59
C ARG A 80 6.44 -9.44 14.27
N SER A 81 5.36 -10.09 13.85
CA SER A 81 5.32 -10.73 12.53
C SER A 81 5.31 -9.68 11.42
N PHE A 82 6.30 -9.72 10.54
CA PHE A 82 6.35 -8.92 9.33
C PHE A 82 5.93 -9.74 8.10
N THR A 83 5.24 -9.10 7.17
CA THR A 83 4.99 -9.66 5.83
C THR A 83 6.24 -9.54 4.95
N HIS A 84 6.31 -10.41 3.95
CA HIS A 84 7.37 -10.37 2.93
C HIS A 84 7.46 -9.03 2.20
N ASN A 85 6.33 -8.37 1.96
CA ASN A 85 6.31 -7.08 1.28
C ASN A 85 6.83 -5.96 2.19
N GLU A 86 6.49 -5.97 3.48
CA GLU A 86 7.00 -5.00 4.47
C GLU A 86 8.53 -5.08 4.61
N LEU A 87 9.10 -6.28 4.81
CA LEU A 87 10.55 -6.46 4.93
C LEU A 87 11.28 -6.02 3.66
N LYS A 88 10.70 -6.31 2.50
CA LYS A 88 11.24 -5.86 1.21
C LYS A 88 11.20 -4.36 1.06
N ASP A 89 10.11 -3.73 1.47
CA ASP A 89 9.97 -2.28 1.36
C ASP A 89 10.93 -1.58 2.32
N ARG A 90 11.00 -2.04 3.57
CA ARG A 90 11.97 -1.53 4.55
C ARG A 90 13.41 -1.69 4.10
N PHE A 91 13.77 -2.87 3.58
CA PHE A 91 15.12 -3.08 3.06
C PHE A 91 15.47 -2.13 1.90
N LYS A 92 14.50 -1.78 1.03
CA LYS A 92 14.74 -0.77 -0.02
C LYS A 92 14.98 0.61 0.57
N ILE A 93 14.23 0.99 1.61
CA ILE A 93 14.39 2.26 2.32
C ILE A 93 15.78 2.33 2.96
N LEU A 94 16.19 1.29 3.69
CA LEU A 94 17.52 1.19 4.31
C LEU A 94 18.65 1.28 3.27
N LYS A 95 18.44 0.67 2.09
CA LYS A 95 19.38 0.76 0.97
C LYS A 95 19.45 2.15 0.34
N ALA A 96 18.36 2.91 0.34
CA ALA A 96 18.29 4.25 -0.21
C ALA A 96 18.89 5.30 0.75
N GLN A 97 18.90 5.02 2.05
CA GLN A 97 19.43 5.91 3.08
C GLN A 97 20.96 5.83 3.31
N ALA A 98 21.66 4.86 2.72
CA ALA A 98 23.13 4.88 2.67
C ALA A 98 23.57 5.70 1.45
N PRO A 99 23.97 6.99 1.58
CA PRO A 99 25.09 7.44 2.41
C PRO A 99 24.84 8.80 3.10
N GLN A 100 24.46 8.85 4.37
CA GLN A 100 24.33 10.11 5.13
C GLN A 100 24.74 9.92 6.60
N SER A 101 26.03 9.79 6.84
CA SER A 101 26.69 10.24 8.07
C SER A 101 27.84 11.11 7.55
N THR A 102 27.86 12.43 7.67
CA THR A 102 27.88 13.24 8.89
C THR A 102 27.47 14.69 8.59
N SER A 103 26.64 15.32 9.41
CA SER A 103 26.85 16.71 9.86
C SER A 103 25.81 17.11 10.90
N THR A 104 26.29 17.06 12.14
CA THR A 104 25.84 17.84 13.30
C THR A 104 25.71 19.33 12.93
N PRO A 105 24.68 20.06 13.41
CA PRO A 105 24.60 21.50 13.22
C PRO A 105 25.52 22.19 14.24
N THR A 106 26.60 22.79 13.77
CA THR A 106 27.42 23.74 14.56
C THR A 106 27.55 25.03 13.76
N PRO A 107 27.16 26.20 14.32
CA PRO A 107 27.19 27.47 13.61
C PRO A 107 28.57 28.12 13.78
N SER A 108 29.30 28.32 12.69
CA SER A 108 30.42 29.27 12.61
C SER A 108 30.66 29.72 11.16
N ILE A 109 30.37 30.99 10.90
CA ILE A 109 30.70 31.81 9.71
C ILE A 109 32.13 32.40 9.95
N PRO A 110 32.88 33.06 9.02
CA PRO A 110 32.83 33.21 7.55
C PRO A 110 34.18 33.00 6.80
N SER A 111 34.11 33.16 5.46
CA SER A 111 35.11 33.77 4.57
C SER A 111 35.97 32.82 3.71
N THR A 112 35.63 32.71 2.41
CA THR A 112 36.34 33.38 1.29
C THR A 112 35.84 32.83 -0.06
N PRO A 113 35.72 33.65 -1.14
CA PRO A 113 34.78 33.42 -2.24
C PRO A 113 35.43 33.02 -3.59
N ALA A 114 34.54 32.59 -4.51
CA ALA A 114 34.58 32.63 -6.00
C ALA A 114 34.65 31.27 -6.73
N PRO A 115 34.09 31.13 -7.96
CA PRO A 115 32.99 31.87 -8.64
C PRO A 115 31.79 30.95 -9.03
N PRO A 116 30.64 31.52 -9.49
CA PRO A 116 29.39 30.79 -9.70
C PRO A 116 29.36 30.05 -11.04
N SER A 117 29.56 28.74 -11.02
CA SER A 117 29.17 27.88 -12.15
C SER A 117 27.67 27.60 -12.08
N SER A 118 26.92 28.43 -12.80
CA SER A 118 25.65 28.12 -13.45
C SER A 118 24.66 27.26 -12.66
N THR A 119 23.82 27.93 -11.87
CA THR A 119 22.45 27.48 -11.64
C THR A 119 21.74 27.35 -12.98
N SER A 120 21.44 26.12 -13.39
CA SER A 120 20.12 25.68 -13.91
C SER A 120 20.27 24.47 -14.81
N ALA A 121 20.16 23.28 -14.23
CA ALA A 121 19.50 22.12 -14.86
C ALA A 121 19.22 21.02 -13.81
N SER A 122 18.73 21.39 -12.63
CA SER A 122 18.28 20.42 -11.62
C SER A 122 16.85 19.94 -11.93
N SER A 123 16.58 19.47 -13.15
CA SER A 123 15.23 19.02 -13.54
C SER A 123 15.23 17.89 -14.57
N LEU A 124 16.12 16.90 -14.50
CA LEU A 124 16.02 15.70 -15.37
C LEU A 124 16.34 14.37 -14.68
N LEU A 125 16.37 14.31 -13.35
CA LEU A 125 16.74 13.09 -12.62
C LEU A 125 15.57 12.47 -11.82
N ASN A 126 14.35 12.99 -11.97
CA ASN A 126 13.18 12.26 -11.51
C ASN A 126 12.86 11.23 -12.60
N GLY A 127 13.24 9.97 -12.37
CA GLY A 127 12.94 8.87 -13.29
C GLY A 127 11.50 8.96 -13.77
N ASP A 128 11.34 9.26 -15.06
CA ASP A 128 10.11 9.71 -15.68
C ASP A 128 8.96 8.75 -15.31
N ARG A 129 8.08 9.19 -14.40
CA ARG A 129 6.96 8.37 -13.93
C ARG A 129 5.94 8.38 -15.04
N ALA A 130 5.75 7.24 -15.70
CA ALA A 130 4.73 7.08 -16.73
C ALA A 130 3.37 7.58 -16.22
N THR A 131 2.81 8.56 -16.92
CA THR A 131 1.48 9.10 -16.67
C THR A 131 0.47 8.17 -17.33
N TRP A 132 -0.41 7.57 -16.52
CA TRP A 132 -1.45 6.67 -17.01
C TRP A 132 -2.78 7.40 -16.98
N ASN A 133 -3.31 7.73 -18.15
CA ASN A 133 -4.66 8.22 -18.35
C ASN A 133 -5.52 7.13 -19.00
N ALA A 134 -6.85 7.32 -19.01
CA ALA A 134 -7.78 6.36 -19.59
C ALA A 134 -7.48 6.05 -21.06
N ASP A 135 -6.98 7.04 -21.81
CA ASP A 135 -6.59 6.88 -23.21
C ASP A 135 -5.36 5.96 -23.38
N ALA A 136 -4.27 6.21 -22.65
CA ALA A 136 -3.08 5.36 -22.64
C ALA A 136 -3.40 3.92 -22.21
N GLU A 137 -4.32 3.78 -21.26
CA GLU A 137 -4.76 2.48 -20.76
C GLU A 137 -5.58 1.70 -21.78
N SER A 138 -6.52 2.37 -22.45
CA SER A 138 -7.28 1.82 -23.57
C SER A 138 -6.35 1.32 -24.68
N HIS A 139 -5.37 2.14 -25.05
CA HIS A 139 -4.36 1.78 -26.04
C HIS A 139 -3.50 0.60 -25.63
N LEU A 140 -3.05 0.57 -24.37
CA LEU A 140 -2.28 -0.55 -23.84
C LEU A 140 -3.10 -1.86 -23.86
N ILE A 141 -4.36 -1.82 -23.42
CA ILE A 141 -5.23 -2.98 -23.40
C ILE A 141 -5.49 -3.47 -24.82
N ALA A 142 -5.83 -2.59 -25.75
CA ALA A 142 -6.05 -2.93 -27.15
C ALA A 142 -4.82 -3.61 -27.77
N PHE A 143 -3.63 -3.07 -27.53
CA PHE A 143 -2.38 -3.68 -28.00
C PHE A 143 -2.16 -5.08 -27.42
N LEU A 144 -2.38 -5.27 -26.11
CA LEU A 144 -2.19 -6.56 -25.45
C LEU A 144 -3.22 -7.61 -25.89
N VAL A 145 -4.44 -7.19 -26.23
CA VAL A 145 -5.46 -8.08 -26.82
C VAL A 145 -4.99 -8.58 -28.19
N GLN A 146 -4.51 -7.68 -29.06
CA GLN A 146 -3.95 -8.08 -30.36
C GLN A 146 -2.71 -8.98 -30.21
N ALA A 147 -1.83 -8.69 -29.24
CA ALA A 147 -0.67 -9.53 -28.95
C ALA A 147 -1.06 -10.94 -28.45
N LYS A 148 -2.20 -11.06 -27.76
CA LYS A 148 -2.78 -12.33 -27.34
C LYS A 148 -3.29 -13.12 -28.54
N GLU A 149 -4.00 -12.49 -29.46
CA GLU A 149 -4.51 -13.11 -30.69
C GLU A 149 -3.38 -13.64 -31.59
N ARG A 150 -2.26 -12.90 -31.64
CA ARG A 150 -1.04 -13.30 -32.36
C ARG A 150 -0.22 -14.40 -31.66
N GLY A 151 -0.70 -14.94 -30.53
CA GLY A 151 -0.03 -16.03 -29.83
C GLY A 151 1.31 -15.66 -29.17
N LEU A 152 1.59 -14.38 -28.91
CA LEU A 152 2.84 -13.95 -28.22
C LEU A 152 2.78 -14.14 -26.70
N LEU A 153 2.04 -15.15 -26.27
CA LEU A 153 1.99 -15.62 -24.90
C LEU A 153 3.27 -16.43 -24.60
N SER A 154 3.79 -16.24 -23.41
CA SER A 154 4.70 -17.13 -22.70
C SER A 154 3.86 -17.97 -21.72
N GLU A 155 4.45 -18.99 -21.11
CA GLU A 155 3.82 -19.99 -20.22
C GLU A 155 2.75 -19.41 -19.27
N ASN A 156 2.93 -18.18 -18.77
CA ASN A 156 1.98 -17.52 -17.86
C ASN A 156 1.74 -16.01 -18.10
N ASN A 157 2.39 -15.40 -19.10
CA ASN A 157 2.31 -13.95 -19.35
C ASN A 157 2.76 -13.60 -20.78
N PHE A 158 2.77 -12.32 -21.17
CA PHE A 158 3.34 -11.93 -22.46
C PHE A 158 4.88 -12.05 -22.48
N LYS A 159 5.45 -12.36 -23.65
CA LYS A 159 6.91 -12.35 -23.86
C LYS A 159 7.48 -10.95 -23.61
N SER A 160 8.74 -10.85 -23.20
CA SER A 160 9.38 -9.55 -22.92
C SER A 160 9.33 -8.60 -24.12
N LYS A 161 9.42 -9.14 -25.35
CA LYS A 161 9.32 -8.37 -26.59
C LYS A 161 7.99 -7.62 -26.72
N VAL A 162 6.89 -8.23 -26.31
CA VAL A 162 5.54 -7.62 -26.37
C VAL A 162 5.48 -6.36 -25.52
N TYR A 163 6.10 -6.35 -24.33
CA TYR A 163 6.11 -5.16 -23.48
C TYR A 163 6.99 -4.03 -24.05
N THR A 164 8.05 -4.38 -24.77
CA THR A 164 8.88 -3.39 -25.48
C THR A 164 8.11 -2.80 -26.65
N GLU A 165 7.43 -3.63 -27.44
CA GLU A 165 6.61 -3.16 -28.57
C GLU A 165 5.41 -2.32 -28.09
N ALA A 166 4.77 -2.71 -26.99
CA ALA A 166 3.70 -1.94 -26.37
C ALA A 166 4.20 -0.56 -25.89
N ALA A 167 5.39 -0.51 -25.29
CA ALA A 167 6.03 0.75 -24.89
C ALA A 167 6.29 1.66 -26.11
N SER A 168 6.79 1.08 -27.22
CA SER A 168 6.99 1.84 -28.47
C SER A 168 5.67 2.34 -29.05
N SER A 169 4.61 1.54 -29.03
CA SER A 169 3.29 1.93 -29.52
C SER A 169 2.68 3.08 -28.71
N LEU A 170 2.89 3.06 -27.38
CA LEU A 170 2.50 4.15 -26.48
C LEU A 170 3.31 5.42 -26.73
N ALA A 171 4.62 5.30 -26.95
CA ALA A 171 5.49 6.44 -27.23
C ALA A 171 5.07 7.18 -28.53
N ILE A 172 4.69 6.44 -29.58
CA ILE A 172 4.15 7.01 -30.83
C ILE A 172 2.87 7.82 -30.57
N LYS A 173 2.07 7.43 -29.58
CA LYS A 173 0.84 8.11 -29.17
C LYS A 173 1.07 9.26 -28.17
N GLY A 174 2.33 9.60 -27.89
CA GLY A 174 2.69 10.66 -26.94
C GLY A 174 2.73 10.21 -25.48
N HIS A 175 2.63 8.91 -25.20
CA HIS A 175 2.72 8.36 -23.85
C HIS A 175 4.10 7.74 -23.61
N ASN A 176 4.91 8.41 -22.80
CA ASN A 176 6.22 7.91 -22.41
C ASN A 176 6.08 6.86 -21.30
N ALA A 177 6.21 5.58 -21.67
CA ALA A 177 6.25 4.47 -20.73
C ALA A 177 7.35 3.48 -21.10
N THR A 178 8.15 3.08 -20.11
CA THR A 178 9.14 2.01 -20.28
C THR A 178 8.47 0.64 -20.26
N SER A 179 9.10 -0.36 -20.89
CA SER A 179 8.61 -1.74 -20.89
C SER A 179 8.35 -2.29 -19.48
N LYS A 180 9.16 -1.87 -18.49
CA LYS A 180 8.97 -2.23 -17.08
C LYS A 180 7.72 -1.58 -16.47
N GLN A 181 7.46 -0.32 -16.79
CA GLN A 181 6.24 0.38 -16.36
C GLN A 181 4.99 -0.23 -17.01
N VAL A 182 5.05 -0.57 -18.30
CA VAL A 182 3.98 -1.27 -19.01
C VAL A 182 3.67 -2.61 -18.35
N LYS A 183 4.69 -3.43 -18.06
CA LYS A 183 4.54 -4.71 -17.37
C LYS A 183 3.93 -4.54 -15.97
N SER A 184 4.34 -3.49 -15.25
CA SER A 184 3.78 -3.14 -13.94
C SER A 184 2.29 -2.79 -14.04
N ARG A 185 1.90 -1.93 -15.01
CA ARG A 185 0.50 -1.55 -15.22
C ARG A 185 -0.36 -2.76 -15.59
N TRP A 186 0.13 -3.62 -16.48
CA TRP A 186 -0.55 -4.88 -16.82
C TRP A 186 -0.79 -5.78 -15.60
N THR A 187 0.20 -5.86 -14.69
CA THR A 187 0.06 -6.65 -13.46
C THR A 187 -1.05 -6.09 -12.57
N ARG A 188 -1.18 -4.76 -12.49
CA ARG A 188 -2.29 -4.09 -11.79
C ARG A 188 -3.64 -4.40 -12.42
N PHE A 189 -3.76 -4.32 -13.75
CA PHE A 189 -5.01 -4.70 -14.44
C PHE A 189 -5.42 -6.14 -14.17
N LYS A 190 -4.48 -7.08 -14.13
CA LYS A 190 -4.79 -8.47 -13.73
C LYS A 190 -5.32 -8.56 -12.31
N ALA A 191 -4.82 -7.75 -11.38
CA ALA A 191 -5.29 -7.73 -10.00
C ALA A 191 -6.70 -7.11 -9.91
N GLU A 192 -6.92 -5.96 -10.54
CA GLU A 192 -8.22 -5.29 -10.62
C GLU A 192 -9.27 -6.19 -11.27
N PHE A 193 -8.94 -6.85 -12.39
CA PHE A 193 -9.82 -7.82 -13.04
C PHE A 193 -10.18 -9.00 -12.13
N LYS A 194 -9.25 -9.49 -11.31
CA LYS A 194 -9.57 -10.55 -10.33
C LYS A 194 -10.58 -10.07 -9.29
N ILE A 195 -10.48 -8.81 -8.86
CA ILE A 195 -11.43 -8.22 -7.92
C ILE A 195 -12.82 -8.15 -8.58
N VAL A 196 -12.92 -7.55 -9.77
CA VAL A 196 -14.19 -7.45 -10.52
C VAL A 196 -14.78 -8.84 -10.81
N ARG A 197 -13.94 -9.81 -11.18
CA ARG A 197 -14.38 -11.19 -11.42
C ARG A 197 -14.96 -11.83 -10.16
N LYS A 198 -14.39 -11.58 -8.98
CA LYS A 198 -14.93 -12.04 -7.69
C LYS A 198 -16.23 -11.34 -7.35
N LEU A 199 -16.32 -10.03 -7.55
CA LEU A 199 -17.55 -9.27 -7.32
C LEU A 199 -18.70 -9.81 -8.17
N ARG A 200 -18.43 -10.15 -9.44
CA ARG A 200 -19.41 -10.77 -10.34
C ARG A 200 -19.91 -12.15 -9.88
N THR A 201 -19.15 -12.87 -9.05
CA THR A 201 -19.61 -14.15 -8.49
C THR A 201 -20.48 -14.00 -7.24
N LEU A 202 -20.56 -12.79 -6.67
CA LEU A 202 -21.47 -12.51 -5.57
C LEU A 202 -22.89 -12.28 -6.14
N SER A 203 -23.89 -12.92 -5.54
CA SER A 203 -25.29 -12.72 -5.90
C SER A 203 -25.68 -11.25 -5.75
N GLY A 204 -26.33 -10.67 -6.77
CA GLY A 204 -26.79 -9.27 -6.74
C GLY A 204 -25.83 -8.24 -7.35
N PHE A 205 -24.68 -8.65 -7.91
CA PHE A 205 -23.81 -7.74 -8.65
C PHE A 205 -24.22 -7.64 -10.13
N GLY A 206 -24.71 -6.47 -10.54
CA GLY A 206 -25.03 -6.14 -11.93
C GLY A 206 -24.25 -4.91 -12.38
N TRP A 207 -23.73 -4.95 -13.61
CA TRP A 207 -23.15 -3.78 -14.26
C TRP A 207 -24.22 -3.15 -15.16
N ASP A 208 -24.65 -1.93 -14.86
CA ASP A 208 -25.55 -1.18 -15.74
C ASP A 208 -24.72 -0.15 -16.52
N ASN A 209 -24.83 -0.19 -17.84
CA ASN A 209 -24.07 0.70 -18.74
C ASN A 209 -24.47 2.18 -18.58
N CYS A 210 -25.60 2.47 -17.92
CA CYS A 210 -26.10 3.83 -17.69
C CYS A 210 -25.72 4.40 -16.31
N LEU A 211 -25.55 3.56 -15.28
CA LEU A 211 -25.39 4.00 -13.89
C LEU A 211 -24.10 3.49 -13.20
N GLY A 212 -23.32 2.63 -13.87
CA GLY A 212 -22.11 2.04 -13.29
C GLY A 212 -22.42 0.86 -12.36
N CYS A 213 -21.65 0.73 -11.28
CA CYS A 213 -21.78 -0.38 -10.33
C CYS A 213 -23.05 -0.20 -9.48
N ILE A 214 -24.07 -1.04 -9.67
CA ILE A 214 -25.27 -1.01 -8.85
C ILE A 214 -25.05 -1.89 -7.62
N PRO A 215 -25.04 -1.34 -6.39
CA PRO A 215 -25.05 -2.15 -5.19
C PRO A 215 -26.39 -2.85 -5.05
N SER A 216 -26.36 -4.08 -4.54
CA SER A 216 -27.54 -4.93 -4.33
C SER A 216 -28.68 -4.14 -3.68
N ARG A 217 -29.79 -3.98 -4.42
CA ARG A 217 -31.05 -3.51 -3.85
C ARG A 217 -31.54 -4.62 -2.92
N SER A 218 -31.46 -4.42 -1.60
CA SER A 218 -32.12 -5.29 -0.63
C SER A 218 -33.62 -5.37 -0.97
N PRO A 219 -34.23 -6.57 -0.99
CA PRO A 219 -35.68 -6.70 -1.02
C PRO A 219 -36.22 -6.39 0.39
N GLU A 220 -36.14 -5.14 0.83
CA GLU A 220 -36.83 -4.71 2.04
C GLU A 220 -38.17 -4.07 1.66
N SER A 221 -39.23 -4.65 2.23
CA SER A 221 -40.55 -4.07 2.43
C SER A 221 -41.49 -3.93 1.23
N SER A 222 -42.09 -5.06 0.84
CA SER A 222 -43.47 -5.08 0.32
C SER A 222 -44.30 -6.09 1.12
N SER A 223 -44.42 -5.87 2.44
CA SER A 223 -45.44 -6.53 3.25
C SER A 223 -46.63 -5.57 3.35
N ILE A 224 -47.52 -5.64 2.37
CA ILE A 224 -48.82 -4.97 2.41
C ILE A 224 -49.72 -5.83 3.31
N PRO A 225 -50.28 -5.32 4.42
CA PRO A 225 -51.26 -6.07 5.19
C PRO A 225 -52.58 -6.18 4.39
N PRO A 226 -53.30 -7.32 4.47
CA PRO A 226 -54.58 -7.47 3.79
C PRO A 226 -55.63 -6.55 4.45
N THR A 227 -56.09 -5.56 3.69
CA THR A 227 -57.24 -4.72 4.04
C THR A 227 -58.48 -5.60 4.23
N THR A 228 -58.90 -5.76 5.48
CA THR A 228 -60.17 -6.39 5.82
C THR A 228 -61.28 -5.36 5.68
N LEU A 229 -62.21 -5.58 4.74
CA LEU A 229 -63.45 -4.82 4.61
C LEU A 229 -64.45 -5.26 5.69
N PRO A 230 -65.19 -4.35 6.34
CA PRO A 230 -66.29 -4.71 7.23
C PRO A 230 -67.55 -5.09 6.45
N PRO A 231 -68.39 -6.00 6.96
CA PRO A 231 -69.65 -6.38 6.33
C PRO A 231 -70.76 -5.33 6.57
N LEU A 232 -71.69 -5.27 5.62
CA LEU A 232 -72.95 -4.51 5.65
C LEU A 232 -73.98 -5.14 6.60
#